data_AF-A0A2V5QY04-F1
#
_entry.id   AF-A0A2V5QY04-F1
#
_cell.length_a   1.000
_cell.length_b   1.000
_cell.length_c   1.000
_cell.angle_alpha   90.00
_cell.angle_beta   90.00
_cell.angle_gamma   90.00
#
_symmetry.space_group_name_H-M   'P 1'
#
loop_
_entity.id
_entity.type
_entity.pdbx_description
1 polymer ?
#
loop_
_entity_poly.entity_id
_entity_poly.type
_entity_poly.pdbx_seq_one_letter_code
_entity_poly.pdbx_strand_id
1 'polypeptide(L)'
;MISIEGDPESPISQGNLCPKGAASYQLLTHSQRQTKVKYRAPRAKQWTEISLDRAMDMVAERAWESRKRTFIRRENGATINHTTAICHLGGATLDNEENYLIKKLFTGGLGMVCVSNQARI
;
A
#
# COMPACT_ATOMS: atom_id res chain seq x y z
N MET A 1 19.79 -8.97 -14.16
CA MET A 1 18.81 -10.08 -14.22
C MET A 1 18.54 -10.35 -15.68
N ILE A 2 18.78 -11.58 -16.15
CA ILE A 2 18.68 -11.94 -17.58
C ILE A 2 17.58 -12.97 -17.86
N SER A 3 17.11 -13.68 -16.83
CA SER A 3 16.00 -14.65 -16.90
C SER A 3 15.36 -14.82 -15.52
N ILE A 4 14.12 -15.31 -15.49
CA ILE A 4 13.40 -15.81 -14.31
C ILE A 4 12.69 -17.10 -14.72
N GLU A 5 12.94 -18.18 -14.00
CA GLU A 5 12.39 -19.51 -14.27
C GLU A 5 11.94 -20.20 -12.97
N GLY A 6 11.30 -21.36 -13.09
CA GLY A 6 10.82 -22.10 -11.93
C GLY A 6 11.94 -22.82 -11.21
N ASP A 7 11.86 -22.89 -9.89
CA ASP A 7 12.81 -23.62 -9.05
C ASP A 7 12.54 -25.14 -9.12
N PRO A 8 13.46 -25.96 -9.68
CA PRO A 8 13.29 -27.42 -9.77
C PRO A 8 13.29 -28.10 -8.40
N GLU A 9 13.91 -27.51 -7.38
CA GLU A 9 13.98 -28.07 -6.01
C GLU A 9 12.73 -27.75 -5.18
N SER A 10 11.81 -26.93 -5.70
CA SER A 10 10.58 -26.59 -5.00
C SER A 10 9.71 -27.84 -4.79
N PRO A 11 9.36 -28.19 -3.54
CA PRO A 11 8.53 -29.37 -3.27
C PRO A 11 7.08 -29.22 -3.75
N ILE A 12 6.67 -27.99 -4.10
CA ILE A 12 5.30 -27.68 -4.55
C ILE A 12 5.24 -27.66 -6.07
N SER A 13 6.14 -26.93 -6.73
CA SER A 13 6.06 -26.68 -8.17
C SER A 13 6.99 -27.54 -9.01
N GLN A 14 8.11 -28.04 -8.46
CA GLN A 14 9.12 -28.84 -9.19
C GLN A 14 9.53 -28.19 -10.53
N GLY A 15 9.79 -26.88 -10.50
CA GLY A 15 10.14 -26.09 -11.69
C GLY A 15 8.97 -25.66 -12.60
N ASN A 16 7.75 -26.18 -12.39
CA ASN A 16 6.62 -25.84 -13.26
C ASN A 16 6.04 -24.45 -12.96
N LEU A 17 5.86 -23.65 -14.01
CA LEU A 17 5.21 -22.33 -13.93
C LEU A 17 4.00 -22.27 -14.87
N CYS A 18 2.87 -21.77 -14.36
CA CYS A 18 1.76 -21.34 -15.21
C CYS A 18 2.15 -20.06 -16.00
N PRO A 19 1.37 -19.62 -17.01
CA PRO A 19 1.78 -18.49 -17.87
C PRO A 19 1.99 -17.17 -17.10
N LYS A 20 1.29 -16.97 -15.97
CA LYS A 20 1.49 -15.81 -15.10
C LYS A 20 2.88 -15.82 -14.45
N GLY A 21 3.31 -16.98 -13.96
CA GLY A 21 4.62 -17.16 -13.31
C GLY A 21 5.76 -17.06 -14.31
N ALA A 22 5.63 -17.70 -15.47
CA ALA A 22 6.62 -17.66 -16.54
C ALA A 22 6.83 -16.24 -17.11
N ALA A 23 5.82 -15.38 -17.03
CA ALA A 23 5.90 -13.98 -17.46
C ALA A 23 6.53 -13.02 -16.42
N SER A 24 7.02 -13.51 -15.28
CA SER A 24 7.54 -12.65 -14.20
C SER A 24 8.68 -11.74 -14.65
N TYR A 25 9.57 -12.22 -15.53
CA TYR A 25 10.65 -11.40 -16.09
C TYR A 25 10.09 -10.20 -16.87
N GLN A 26 9.06 -10.41 -17.68
CA GLN A 26 8.41 -9.35 -18.43
C GLN A 26 7.71 -8.34 -17.51
N LEU A 27 7.03 -8.82 -16.46
CA LEU A 27 6.40 -7.95 -15.46
C LEU A 27 7.43 -7.02 -14.79
N LEU A 28 8.54 -7.59 -14.34
CA LEU A 28 9.56 -6.84 -13.61
C LEU A 28 10.35 -5.89 -14.51
N THR A 29 10.63 -6.24 -15.76
CA THR A 29 11.45 -5.43 -16.68
C THR A 29 10.64 -4.52 -17.61
N HIS A 30 9.31 -4.52 -17.49
CA HIS A 30 8.43 -3.78 -18.38
C HIS A 30 8.74 -2.28 -18.44
N SER A 31 8.85 -1.73 -19.66
CA SER A 31 9.20 -0.31 -19.88
C SER A 31 8.14 0.67 -19.38
N GLN A 32 6.88 0.23 -19.22
CA GLN A 32 5.80 1.07 -18.68
C GLN A 32 5.77 1.14 -17.14
N ARG A 33 6.71 0.48 -16.44
CA ARG A 33 6.79 0.59 -14.97
C ARG A 33 7.03 2.04 -14.58
N GLN A 34 6.25 2.53 -13.62
CA GLN A 34 6.41 3.92 -13.15
C GLN A 34 7.67 4.02 -12.28
N THR A 35 8.59 4.89 -12.66
CA THR A 35 9.89 5.09 -11.98
C THR A 35 10.01 6.46 -11.31
N LYS A 36 9.00 7.32 -11.49
CA LYS A 36 8.91 8.68 -10.95
C LYS A 36 7.59 8.87 -10.23
N VAL A 37 7.61 9.66 -9.17
CA VAL A 37 6.38 9.99 -8.44
C VAL A 37 5.56 10.97 -9.26
N LYS A 38 4.29 10.63 -9.47
CA LYS A 38 3.32 11.47 -10.17
C LYS A 38 2.39 12.13 -9.18
N TYR A 39 2.26 13.44 -9.28
CA TYR A 39 1.35 14.26 -8.50
C TYR A 39 0.30 14.93 -9.39
N ARG A 40 -0.96 14.87 -8.94
CA ARG A 40 -2.09 15.54 -9.56
C ARG A 40 -2.67 16.51 -8.54
N ALA A 41 -2.53 17.80 -8.81
CA ALA A 41 -3.10 18.85 -7.97
C ALA A 41 -4.64 18.82 -7.99
N PRO A 42 -5.31 19.37 -6.96
CA PRO A 42 -6.76 19.52 -6.96
C PRO A 42 -7.25 20.18 -8.26
N ARG A 43 -8.27 19.59 -8.88
CA ARG A 43 -8.88 20.06 -10.15
C ARG A 43 -7.96 20.00 -11.38
N ALA A 44 -6.71 19.53 -11.26
CA ALA A 44 -5.83 19.35 -12.41
C ALA A 44 -6.31 18.22 -13.33
N LYS A 45 -6.07 18.36 -14.63
CA LYS A 45 -6.35 17.32 -15.64
C LYS A 45 -5.13 16.46 -16.00
N GLN A 46 -3.93 16.91 -15.61
CA GLN A 46 -2.66 16.28 -15.98
C GLN A 46 -1.85 15.93 -14.74
N TRP A 47 -0.95 14.95 -14.90
CA TRP A 47 0.04 14.58 -13.89
C TRP A 47 1.30 15.42 -14.06
N THR A 48 1.94 15.72 -12.93
CA THR A 48 3.26 16.37 -12.86
C THR A 48 4.20 15.48 -12.06
N GLU A 49 5.50 15.51 -12.36
CA GLU A 49 6.48 14.76 -11.59
C GLU A 49 6.95 15.57 -10.38
N ILE A 50 7.11 14.89 -9.24
CA ILE A 50 7.72 15.45 -8.02
C ILE A 50 8.76 14.49 -7.45
N SER A 51 9.65 14.99 -6.59
CA SER A 51 10.60 14.15 -5.85
C SER A 51 9.88 13.25 -4.85
N LEU A 52 10.48 12.11 -4.52
CA LEU A 52 9.97 11.19 -3.51
C LEU A 52 9.83 11.87 -2.14
N ASP A 53 10.83 12.62 -1.69
CA ASP A 53 10.81 13.28 -0.36
C ASP A 53 9.62 14.23 -0.22
N ARG A 54 9.47 15.16 -1.17
CA ARG A 54 8.30 16.03 -1.26
C ARG A 54 6.98 15.26 -1.26
N ALA A 55 6.89 14.14 -1.96
CA ALA A 55 5.68 13.33 -1.98
C ALA A 55 5.38 12.72 -0.60
N MET A 56 6.41 12.21 0.07
CA MET A 56 6.30 11.63 1.42
C MET A 56 5.88 12.68 2.44
N ASP A 57 6.47 13.88 2.43
CA ASP A 57 6.08 14.99 3.30
C ASP A 57 4.62 15.37 3.09
N MET A 58 4.20 15.50 1.83
CA MET A 58 2.82 15.85 1.49
C MET A 58 1.81 14.77 1.89
N VAL A 59 2.18 13.49 1.86
CA VAL A 59 1.32 12.38 2.32
C VAL A 59 1.23 12.39 3.84
N ALA A 60 2.36 12.54 4.53
CA ALA A 60 2.44 12.56 5.99
C ALA A 60 1.63 13.74 6.58
N GLU A 61 1.82 14.94 6.05
CA GLU A 61 1.08 16.15 6.46
C GLU A 61 -0.43 15.94 6.31
N ARG A 62 -0.89 15.46 5.15
CA ARG A 62 -2.33 15.26 4.90
C ARG A 62 -2.95 14.17 5.76
N ALA A 63 -2.23 13.07 5.97
CA ALA A 63 -2.68 11.99 6.83
C ALA A 63 -2.79 12.47 8.28
N TRP A 64 -1.77 13.20 8.75
CA TRP A 64 -1.74 13.77 10.10
C TRP A 64 -2.82 14.81 10.32
N GLU A 65 -2.97 15.79 9.44
CA GLU A 65 -3.97 16.85 9.57
C GLU A 65 -5.39 16.27 9.48
N SER A 66 -5.63 15.27 8.63
CA SER A 66 -6.92 14.59 8.59
C SER A 66 -7.21 13.88 9.90
N ARG A 67 -6.24 13.12 10.42
CA ARG A 67 -6.38 12.47 11.74
C ARG A 67 -6.65 13.49 12.83
N LYS A 68 -5.84 14.55 12.93
CA LYS A 68 -5.95 15.59 13.96
C LYS A 68 -7.34 16.22 14.02
N ARG A 69 -7.94 16.49 12.86
CA ARG A 69 -9.30 17.08 12.78
C ARG A 69 -10.43 16.13 13.15
N THR A 70 -10.23 14.82 12.97
CA THR A 70 -11.34 13.83 13.05
C THR A 70 -11.12 12.73 14.07
N PHE A 71 -10.11 12.84 14.93
CA PHE A 71 -9.80 11.83 15.93
C PHE A 71 -10.80 11.89 17.09
N ILE A 72 -11.46 10.77 17.37
CA ILE A 72 -12.40 10.63 18.48
C ILE A 72 -11.67 9.92 19.62
N ARG A 73 -11.43 10.66 20.70
CA ARG A 73 -10.79 10.12 21.91
C ARG A 73 -11.78 9.36 22.79
N ARG A 74 -12.98 9.93 22.96
CA ARG A 74 -14.06 9.34 23.74
C ARG A 74 -15.39 9.50 23.03
N GLU A 75 -16.24 8.50 23.17
CA GLU A 75 -17.61 8.46 22.67
C GLU A 75 -18.44 7.65 23.66
N ASN A 76 -19.67 8.10 23.96
CA ASN A 76 -20.60 7.40 24.86
C ASN A 76 -19.98 6.99 26.22
N GLY A 77 -19.12 7.84 26.79
CA GLY A 77 -18.45 7.58 28.07
C GLY A 77 -17.27 6.59 28.01
N ALA A 78 -17.03 5.93 26.88
CA ALA A 78 -15.91 5.02 26.67
C ALA A 78 -14.72 5.71 25.98
N THR A 79 -13.51 5.20 26.21
CA THR A 79 -12.33 5.61 25.45
C THR A 79 -12.23 4.76 24.18
N ILE A 80 -12.23 5.40 23.02
CA ILE A 80 -12.27 4.73 21.70
C ILE A 80 -10.94 4.89 20.96
N ASN A 81 -10.39 6.12 20.92
CA ASN A 81 -9.12 6.45 20.27
C ASN A 81 -9.03 6.04 18.78
N HIS A 82 -9.97 6.52 17.96
CA HIS A 82 -9.98 6.18 16.53
C HIS A 82 -10.23 7.37 15.58
N THR A 83 -10.12 7.11 14.28
CA THR A 83 -10.63 7.97 13.20
C THR A 83 -11.29 7.13 12.12
N THR A 84 -12.45 7.60 11.63
CA THR A 84 -13.19 7.01 10.50
C THR A 84 -12.99 7.78 9.20
N ALA A 85 -12.28 8.91 9.22
CA ALA A 85 -12.11 9.79 8.07
C ALA A 85 -10.99 9.35 7.10
N ILE A 86 -10.22 8.33 7.46
CA ILE A 86 -9.12 7.80 6.65
C ILE A 86 -9.35 6.29 6.51
N CYS A 87 -9.29 5.80 5.27
CA CYS A 87 -9.41 4.38 4.97
C CYS A 87 -8.17 3.83 4.25
N HIS A 88 -7.94 2.53 4.40
CA HIS A 88 -6.92 1.79 3.66
C HIS A 88 -7.54 0.53 3.06
N LEU A 89 -7.25 0.30 1.77
CA LEU A 89 -7.60 -0.91 1.04
C LEU A 89 -6.31 -1.53 0.50
N GLY A 90 -6.03 -2.77 0.87
CA GLY A 90 -4.95 -3.54 0.27
C GLY A 90 -4.36 -4.61 1.17
N GLY A 91 -3.38 -5.32 0.61
CA GLY A 91 -2.37 -6.04 1.39
C GLY A 91 -1.90 -7.36 0.77
N ALA A 92 -2.75 -8.10 0.06
CA ALA A 92 -2.47 -9.51 -0.24
C ALA A 92 -1.28 -9.76 -1.20
N THR A 93 -0.75 -8.72 -1.84
CA THR A 93 0.40 -8.79 -2.75
C THR A 93 1.68 -8.24 -2.12
N LEU A 94 1.61 -7.79 -0.86
CA LEU A 94 2.76 -7.31 -0.09
C LEU A 94 3.26 -8.43 0.82
N ASP A 95 4.49 -8.32 1.30
CA ASP A 95 5.06 -9.29 2.22
C ASP A 95 4.34 -9.26 3.58
N ASN A 96 4.48 -10.33 4.36
CA ASN A 96 3.83 -10.44 5.67
C ASN A 96 4.32 -9.34 6.62
N GLU A 97 5.60 -9.03 6.58
CA GLU A 97 6.27 -8.04 7.41
C GLU A 97 5.76 -6.63 7.09
N GLU A 98 5.56 -6.33 5.80
CA GLU A 98 5.01 -5.07 5.33
C GLU A 98 3.55 -4.92 5.76
N ASN A 99 2.73 -5.96 5.56
CA ASN A 99 1.35 -5.98 6.02
C ASN A 99 1.25 -5.78 7.53
N TYR A 100 2.14 -6.40 8.29
CA TYR A 100 2.20 -6.26 9.74
C TYR A 100 2.58 -4.84 10.15
N LEU A 101 3.55 -4.22 9.48
CA LEU A 101 3.94 -2.83 9.70
C LEU A 101 2.80 -1.86 9.36
N ILE A 102 2.15 -2.04 8.21
CA ILE A 102 0.98 -1.27 7.78
C ILE A 102 -0.13 -1.36 8.83
N LYS A 103 -0.44 -2.57 9.31
CA LYS A 103 -1.46 -2.76 10.34
C LYS A 103 -1.11 -2.00 11.62
N LYS A 104 0.13 -2.13 12.12
CA LYS A 104 0.60 -1.41 13.32
C LYS A 104 0.50 0.10 13.15
N LEU A 105 0.98 0.64 12.04
CA LEU A 105 0.97 2.06 11.76
C LEU A 105 -0.47 2.60 11.66
N PHE A 106 -1.30 1.99 10.83
CA PHE A 106 -2.64 2.51 10.53
C PHE A 106 -3.60 2.31 11.70
N THR A 107 -3.69 1.11 12.28
CA THR A 107 -4.64 0.89 13.38
C THR A 107 -4.07 1.29 14.73
N GLY A 108 -2.85 0.87 15.04
CA GLY A 108 -2.22 1.15 16.35
C GLY A 108 -1.71 2.59 16.47
N GLY A 109 -0.99 3.08 15.46
CA GLY A 109 -0.38 4.42 15.48
C GLY A 109 -1.39 5.53 15.18
N LEU A 110 -2.17 5.37 14.12
CA LEU A 110 -3.08 6.42 13.63
C LEU A 110 -4.53 6.26 14.13
N GLY A 111 -4.90 5.10 14.70
CA GLY A 111 -6.28 4.83 15.15
C GLY A 111 -7.27 4.65 13.99
N MET A 112 -6.81 4.32 12.79
CA MET A 112 -7.71 4.06 11.66
C MET A 112 -8.49 2.76 11.89
N VAL A 113 -9.81 2.80 11.67
CA VAL A 113 -10.68 1.60 11.80
C VAL A 113 -11.22 1.11 10.46
N CYS A 114 -11.20 1.96 9.43
CA CYS A 114 -11.62 1.61 8.07
C CYS A 114 -10.47 0.96 7.29
N VAL A 115 -10.08 -0.26 7.67
CA VAL A 115 -8.99 -1.02 7.03
C VAL A 115 -9.53 -2.33 6.48
N SER A 116 -9.36 -2.57 5.18
CA SER A 116 -9.79 -3.80 4.52
C SER A 116 -8.81 -4.25 3.42
N ASN A 117 -8.96 -5.47 2.93
CA ASN A 117 -8.09 -6.06 1.91
C ASN A 117 -8.87 -7.06 1.04
N GLN A 118 -8.13 -7.73 0.14
CA GLN A 118 -8.64 -8.73 -0.78
C GLN A 118 -9.23 -9.97 -0.08
N ALA A 119 -8.93 -10.23 1.19
CA ALA A 119 -9.51 -11.39 1.88
C ALA A 119 -11.01 -11.21 2.20
N ARG A 120 -11.52 -9.96 2.10
CA ARG A 120 -12.94 -9.64 2.30
C ARG A 120 -13.73 -9.48 1.00
N ILE A 121 -13.06 -9.18 -0.11
CA ILE A 121 -13.67 -8.91 -1.43
C ILE A 121 -13.69 -10.21 -2.21
#